data_AF-A0A1G5CNS7-F1
#
_entry.id   AF-A0A1G5CNS7-F1
#
_cell.length_a   1.000
_cell.length_b   1.000
_cell.length_c   1.000
_cell.angle_alpha   90.00
_cell.angle_beta   90.00
_cell.angle_gamma   90.00
#
_symmetry.space_group_name_H-M   'P 1'
#
loop_
_entity.id
_entity.type
_entity.pdbx_description
1 polymer ?
#
loop_
_entity_poly.entity_id
_entity_poly.type
_entity_poly.pdbx_seq_one_letter_code
_entity_poly.pdbx_strand_id
1 'polypeptide(L)'
;MEMKPSEILQSYENAQYKTKQIGILAELNACSKEEITEILKEMGAELLKRKYQKKEEKEPEKKEWEEPELLPEPREIPQSIQLVLYERLDVLDAKIREYTQGKENAEKEYMEIVEFLKLK
;
A
#
# COMPACT_ATOMS: atom_id res chain seq x y z
N MET A 1 -12.58 -15.55 -15.72
CA MET A 1 -14.03 -15.85 -15.71
C MET A 1 -14.65 -14.77 -14.86
N GLU A 2 -15.41 -13.87 -15.47
CA GLU A 2 -16.10 -12.79 -14.75
C GLU A 2 -17.35 -13.35 -14.07
N MET A 3 -17.55 -13.00 -12.81
CA MET A 3 -18.70 -13.43 -12.01
C MET A 3 -19.91 -12.54 -12.34
N LYS A 4 -21.11 -13.13 -12.30
CA LYS A 4 -22.34 -12.34 -12.43
C LYS A 4 -22.59 -11.52 -11.17
N PRO A 5 -23.29 -10.37 -11.26
CA PRO A 5 -23.65 -9.53 -10.11
C PRO A 5 -24.31 -10.29 -8.94
N SER A 6 -25.15 -11.28 -9.23
CA SER A 6 -25.79 -12.13 -8.20
C SER A 6 -24.79 -13.03 -7.47
N GLU A 7 -23.77 -13.52 -8.17
CA GLU A 7 -22.69 -14.34 -7.59
C GLU A 7 -21.74 -13.48 -6.75
N ILE A 8 -21.50 -12.25 -7.17
CA ILE A 8 -20.74 -11.24 -6.40
C ILE A 8 -21.47 -10.94 -5.09
N LEU A 9 -22.79 -10.73 -5.12
CA LEU A 9 -23.60 -10.52 -3.93
C LEU A 9 -23.55 -11.72 -2.98
N GLN A 10 -23.83 -12.93 -3.48
CA GLN A 10 -23.83 -14.14 -2.66
C GLN A 10 -22.45 -14.41 -2.05
N SER A 11 -21.38 -14.20 -2.82
CA SER A 11 -20.01 -14.32 -2.33
C SER A 11 -19.70 -13.29 -1.23
N TYR A 12 -20.13 -12.04 -1.42
CA TYR A 12 -20.00 -10.98 -0.43
C TYR A 12 -20.78 -11.28 0.85
N GLU A 13 -22.03 -11.73 0.78
CA GLU A 13 -22.90 -12.05 1.93
C GLU A 13 -22.43 -13.25 2.74
N ASN A 14 -21.81 -14.24 2.11
CA ASN A 14 -21.27 -15.41 2.81
C ASN A 14 -19.86 -15.20 3.36
N ALA A 15 -19.15 -14.13 2.95
CA ALA A 15 -17.78 -13.90 3.40
C ALA A 15 -17.70 -13.49 4.88
N GLN A 16 -16.77 -14.11 5.60
CA GLN A 16 -16.46 -13.80 7.00
C GLN A 16 -15.90 -12.38 7.18
N TYR A 17 -15.13 -11.89 6.21
CA TYR A 17 -14.49 -10.57 6.24
C TYR A 17 -14.93 -9.71 5.05
N LYS A 18 -16.10 -9.07 5.14
CA LYS A 18 -16.71 -8.23 4.08
C LYS A 18 -15.73 -7.26 3.42
N THR A 19 -14.95 -6.56 4.24
CA THR A 19 -14.00 -5.54 3.79
C THR A 19 -12.83 -6.11 2.98
N LYS A 20 -12.38 -7.34 3.28
CA LYS A 20 -11.36 -8.05 2.51
C LYS A 20 -11.98 -8.67 1.25
N GLN A 21 -13.21 -9.16 1.35
CA GLN A 21 -13.93 -9.79 0.25
C GLN A 21 -14.11 -8.86 -0.95
N ILE A 22 -14.37 -7.57 -0.73
CA ILE A 22 -14.45 -6.57 -1.83
C ILE A 22 -13.14 -6.53 -2.64
N GLY A 23 -11.98 -6.65 -1.98
CA GLY A 23 -10.70 -6.68 -2.68
C GLY A 23 -10.49 -7.96 -3.50
N ILE A 24 -10.86 -9.11 -2.93
CA ILE A 24 -10.79 -10.40 -3.62
C ILE A 24 -11.72 -10.40 -4.85
N LEU A 25 -12.94 -9.87 -4.70
CA LEU A 25 -13.90 -9.77 -5.81
C LEU A 25 -13.40 -8.83 -6.92
N ALA A 26 -12.72 -7.73 -6.56
CA ALA A 26 -12.13 -6.81 -7.53
C ALA A 26 -11.01 -7.50 -8.34
N GLU A 27 -10.13 -8.24 -7.67
CA GLU A 27 -9.07 -9.02 -8.32
C GLU A 27 -9.62 -10.11 -9.24
N LEU A 28 -10.65 -10.85 -8.79
CA LEU A 28 -11.27 -11.93 -9.57
C LEU A 28 -12.02 -11.43 -10.82
N ASN A 29 -12.60 -10.24 -10.74
CA ASN A 29 -13.36 -9.63 -11.84
C ASN A 29 -12.54 -8.61 -12.65
N ALA A 30 -11.23 -8.51 -12.39
CA ALA A 30 -10.32 -7.56 -13.05
C ALA A 30 -10.85 -6.11 -13.08
N CYS A 31 -11.54 -5.70 -12.02
CA CYS A 31 -12.15 -4.39 -11.86
C CYS A 31 -11.70 -3.72 -10.56
N SER A 32 -12.11 -2.48 -10.35
CA SER A 32 -11.81 -1.72 -9.14
C SER A 32 -12.69 -2.14 -7.95
N LYS A 33 -12.25 -1.79 -6.73
CA LYS A 33 -13.05 -2.03 -5.51
C LYS A 33 -14.31 -1.17 -5.49
N GLU A 34 -14.23 -0.01 -6.11
CA GLU A 34 -15.30 0.95 -6.30
C GLU A 34 -16.40 0.34 -7.18
N GLU A 35 -16.05 -0.27 -8.31
CA GLU A 35 -17.01 -0.96 -9.19
C GLU A 35 -17.70 -2.14 -8.49
N ILE A 36 -16.97 -2.96 -7.72
CA ILE A 36 -17.58 -4.02 -6.89
C ILE A 36 -18.53 -3.43 -5.85
N THR A 37 -18.16 -2.30 -5.24
CA THR A 37 -18.99 -1.60 -4.24
C THR A 37 -20.27 -1.06 -4.88
N GLU A 38 -20.22 -0.57 -6.12
CA GLU A 38 -21.39 -0.12 -6.87
C GLU A 38 -22.33 -1.28 -7.21
N ILE A 39 -21.80 -2.38 -7.75
CA ILE A 39 -22.58 -3.60 -8.03
C ILE A 39 -23.29 -4.10 -6.76
N LEU A 40 -22.57 -4.13 -5.63
CA LEU A 40 -23.16 -4.55 -4.35
C LEU A 40 -24.26 -3.60 -3.86
N LYS A 41 -24.11 -2.28 -4.06
CA LYS A 41 -25.16 -1.30 -3.71
C LYS A 41 -26.39 -1.44 -4.61
N GLU A 42 -26.19 -1.60 -5.92
CA GLU A 42 -27.29 -1.79 -6.88
C GLU A 42 -28.10 -3.04 -6.56
N MET A 43 -27.42 -4.08 -6.08
CA MET A 43 -28.04 -5.33 -5.64
C MET A 43 -28.62 -5.27 -4.22
N GLY A 44 -28.54 -4.12 -3.53
CA GLY A 44 -29.15 -3.89 -2.22
C GLY A 44 -28.33 -4.34 -1.02
N ALA A 45 -27.03 -4.63 -1.18
CA ALA A 45 -26.19 -5.07 -0.08
C ALA A 45 -25.93 -3.97 0.95
N GLU A 46 -26.03 -4.30 2.25
CA GLU A 46 -25.57 -3.43 3.32
C GLU A 46 -24.03 -3.42 3.38
N LEU A 47 -23.44 -2.36 2.84
CA LEU A 47 -22.00 -2.16 2.87
C LEU A 47 -21.55 -1.57 4.21
N LEU A 48 -20.58 -2.22 4.85
CA LEU A 48 -19.92 -1.67 6.02
C LEU A 48 -19.22 -0.37 5.63
N LYS A 49 -19.77 0.76 6.10
CA LYS A 49 -19.13 2.06 5.94
C LYS A 49 -17.78 2.02 6.64
N ARG A 50 -16.68 1.98 5.88
CA ARG A 50 -15.38 2.37 6.42
C ARG A 50 -15.56 3.81 6.90
N LYS A 51 -15.30 4.07 8.19
CA LYS A 51 -15.04 5.44 8.64
C LYS A 51 -13.78 5.89 7.91
N TYR A 52 -13.95 6.48 6.74
CA TYR A 52 -12.91 7.26 6.09
C TYR A 52 -12.59 8.40 7.06
N GLN A 53 -11.54 8.25 7.85
CA GLN A 53 -10.85 9.42 8.36
C GLN A 53 -10.18 10.03 7.13
N LYS A 54 -10.92 10.91 6.45
CA LYS A 54 -10.34 11.88 5.56
C LYS A 54 -9.29 12.61 6.41
N LYS A 55 -8.01 12.34 6.16
CA LYS A 55 -6.97 13.30 6.56
C LYS A 55 -7.31 14.56 5.76
N GLU A 56 -8.07 15.45 6.36
CA GLU A 56 -7.97 16.85 5.99
C GLU A 56 -6.47 17.17 6.09
N GLU A 57 -5.89 17.64 4.99
CA GLU A 57 -4.66 18.42 5.05
C GLU A 57 -5.00 19.69 5.84
N LYS A 58 -5.07 19.53 7.17
CA LYS A 58 -4.87 20.65 8.06
C LYS A 58 -3.41 21.01 7.89
N GLU A 59 -3.17 22.24 7.46
CA GLU A 59 -1.91 22.94 7.67
C GLU A 59 -1.43 22.53 9.08
N PRO A 60 -0.21 21.96 9.24
CA PRO A 60 0.18 21.42 10.52
C PRO A 60 0.17 22.58 11.51
N GLU A 61 -0.85 22.62 12.38
CA GLU A 61 -0.77 23.36 13.62
C GLU A 61 0.58 22.96 14.19
N LYS A 62 1.47 23.94 14.32
CA LYS A 62 2.71 23.78 15.05
C LYS A 62 2.30 23.41 16.46
N LYS A 63 2.12 22.12 16.71
CA LYS A 63 2.20 21.57 18.04
C LYS A 63 3.60 21.98 18.47
N GLU A 64 3.66 22.91 19.40
CA GLU A 64 4.82 23.00 20.27
C GLU A 64 5.10 21.57 20.70
N TRP A 65 6.30 21.10 20.38
CA TRP A 65 6.76 19.81 20.83
C TRP A 65 6.77 19.87 22.35
N GLU A 66 5.70 19.41 22.98
CA GLU A 66 5.77 18.96 24.36
C GLU A 66 6.69 17.74 24.34
N GLU A 67 7.82 17.87 25.02
CA GLU A 67 8.76 16.78 25.24
C GLU A 67 7.95 15.59 25.77
N PRO A 68 7.88 14.47 25.03
CA PRO A 68 7.10 13.32 25.46
C PRO A 68 7.55 12.92 26.86
N GLU A 69 6.60 12.74 27.79
CA GLU A 69 6.88 12.05 29.05
C GLU A 69 7.73 10.82 28.73
N LEU A 70 8.91 10.73 29.37
CA LEU A 70 9.91 9.69 29.16
C LEU A 70 9.19 8.35 28.99
N LEU A 71 9.22 7.84 27.75
CA LEU A 71 8.68 6.52 27.47
C LEU A 71 9.33 5.53 28.45
N PRO A 72 8.57 4.54 28.95
CA PRO A 72 9.16 3.49 29.77
C PRO A 72 10.36 2.90 29.03
N GLU A 73 11.43 2.58 29.78
CA GLU A 73 12.68 2.12 29.18
C GLU A 73 12.41 1.06 28.10
N PRO A 74 13.06 1.17 26.93
CA PRO A 74 12.85 0.23 25.85
C PRO A 74 12.99 -1.19 26.38
N ARG A 75 11.94 -2.00 26.24
CA ARG A 75 12.03 -3.43 26.58
C ARG A 75 13.19 -4.00 25.76
N GLU A 76 14.19 -4.57 26.44
CA GLU A 76 15.34 -5.15 25.77
C GLU A 76 14.86 -6.20 24.77
N ILE A 77 15.12 -5.95 23.49
CA ILE A 77 14.82 -6.90 22.43
C ILE A 77 15.78 -8.07 22.60
N PRO A 78 15.29 -9.34 22.63
CA PRO A 78 16.16 -10.51 22.67
C PRO A 78 17.26 -10.45 21.60
N GLN A 79 18.49 -10.80 21.96
CA GLN A 79 19.65 -10.72 21.06
C GLN A 79 19.45 -11.49 19.74
N SER A 80 18.73 -12.62 19.79
CA SER A 80 18.37 -13.38 18.59
C SER A 80 17.51 -12.59 17.62
N ILE A 81 16.58 -11.78 18.12
CA ILE A 81 15.74 -10.91 17.31
C ILE A 81 16.57 -9.74 16.77
N GLN A 82 17.46 -9.16 17.59
CA GLN A 82 18.35 -8.09 17.13
C GLN A 82 19.21 -8.55 15.95
N LEU A 83 19.82 -9.74 16.04
CA LEU A 83 20.66 -10.28 14.98
C LEU A 83 19.89 -10.45 13.66
N VAL A 84 18.70 -11.04 13.71
CA VAL A 84 17.85 -11.21 12.52
C VAL A 84 17.43 -9.87 11.92
N LEU A 85 17.18 -8.86 12.76
CA LEU A 85 16.86 -7.52 12.28
C LEU A 85 18.04 -6.86 11.59
N TYR A 86 19.26 -7.00 12.13
CA TYR A 86 20.47 -6.48 11.49
C TYR A 86 20.77 -7.18 10.15
N GLU A 87 20.67 -8.51 10.08
CA GLU A 87 20.83 -9.24 8.82
C GLU A 87 19.82 -8.77 7.76
N ARG A 88 18.58 -8.52 8.17
CA ARG A 88 17.55 -8.03 7.26
C ARG A 88 17.79 -6.58 6.82
N LEU A 89 18.34 -5.74 7.70
CA LEU A 89 18.78 -4.39 7.36
C LEU A 89 19.89 -4.41 6.31
N ASP A 90 20.90 -5.28 6.48
CA ASP A 90 22.00 -5.41 5.52
C ASP A 90 21.50 -5.81 4.12
N VAL A 91 20.53 -6.72 4.06
CA VAL A 91 19.88 -7.13 2.79
C VAL A 91 19.11 -5.96 2.16
N LEU A 92 18.42 -5.15 2.96
CA LEU A 92 17.70 -3.98 2.45
C LEU A 92 18.68 -2.92 1.94
N ASP A 93 19.76 -2.67 2.65
CA ASP A 93 20.80 -1.72 2.23
C ASP A 93 21.47 -2.16 0.93
N ALA A 94 21.70 -3.47 0.75
CA ALA A 94 22.20 -4.00 -0.52
C ALA A 94 21.23 -3.75 -1.68
N LYS A 95 19.93 -3.99 -1.47
CA LYS A 95 18.90 -3.73 -2.49
C LYS A 95 18.75 -2.25 -2.82
N ILE A 96 18.85 -1.38 -1.82
CA ILE A 96 18.82 0.07 -2.04
C ILE A 96 19.99 0.47 -2.95
N ARG A 97 21.20 -0.01 -2.68
CA ARG A 97 22.38 0.27 -3.52
C ARG A 97 22.17 -0.23 -4.96
N GLU A 98 21.67 -1.45 -5.13
CA GLU A 98 21.40 -2.03 -6.45
C GLU A 98 20.39 -1.18 -7.24
N TYR A 99 19.26 -0.81 -6.62
CA TYR A 99 18.25 0.02 -7.28
C TYR A 99 18.74 1.43 -7.58
N THR A 100 19.52 2.04 -6.69
CA THR A 100 20.13 3.35 -6.95
C THR A 100 21.05 3.29 -8.16
N GLN A 101 21.90 2.26 -8.25
CA GLN A 101 22.80 2.09 -9.38
C GLN A 101 22.05 1.79 -10.69
N GLY A 102 21.03 0.94 -10.65
CA GLY A 102 20.19 0.65 -11.80
C GLY A 102 19.47 1.90 -12.33
N LYS A 103 18.98 2.75 -11.42
CA LYS A 103 18.37 4.04 -11.77
C LYS A 103 19.38 4.97 -12.44
N GLU A 104 20.56 5.15 -11.86
CA GLU A 104 21.61 6.01 -12.42
C GLU A 104 22.04 5.57 -13.83
N ASN A 105 22.14 4.26 -14.06
CA ASN A 105 22.48 3.73 -15.38
C ASN A 105 21.37 4.03 -16.41
N ALA A 106 20.11 3.79 -16.05
CA ALA A 106 18.98 4.10 -16.92
C ALA A 106 18.87 5.60 -17.23
N GLU A 107 19.16 6.47 -16.25
CA GLU A 107 19.21 7.93 -16.46
C GLU A 107 20.33 8.33 -17.43
N LYS A 108 21.51 7.70 -17.36
CA LYS A 108 22.60 7.93 -18.32
C LYS A 108 22.22 7.49 -19.72
N GLU A 109 21.68 6.29 -19.89
CA GLU A 109 21.22 5.78 -21.18
C GLU A 109 20.14 6.70 -21.78
N TYR A 110 19.20 7.16 -20.97
CA TYR A 110 18.19 8.13 -21.40
C TYR A 110 18.83 9.44 -21.90
N MET A 111 19.80 9.98 -21.17
CA MET A 111 20.50 11.21 -21.57
C MET A 111 21.27 11.03 -22.88
N GLU A 112 21.96 9.91 -23.07
CA GLU A 112 22.67 9.58 -24.31
C GLU A 112 21.71 9.51 -25.51
N ILE A 113 20.55 8.86 -25.34
CA ILE A 113 19.51 8.80 -26.38
C ILE A 113 18.98 10.20 -26.70
N VAL A 114 18.69 11.01 -25.68
CA VAL A 114 18.20 12.38 -25.87
C VAL A 114 19.23 13.25 -26.59
N GLU A 115 20.51 13.16 -26.25
CA GLU A 115 21.58 13.88 -26.94
C GLU A 115 21.72 13.43 -28.39
N PHE A 116 21.70 12.13 -28.65
CA PHE A 116 21.74 11.59 -30.01
C PHE A 116 20.58 12.10 -30.88
N LEU A 117 19.36 12.17 -30.31
CA LEU A 117 18.19 12.69 -31.00
C LEU A 117 18.25 14.20 -31.26
N LYS A 118 18.95 14.97 -30.42
CA LYS A 118 19.16 16.42 -30.62
C LYS A 118 20.19 16.77 -31.69
N LEU A 119 21.08 15.84 -32.02
CA LEU A 119 22.14 16.01 -33.03
C LEU A 119 21.70 15.62 -34.46
N LYS A 120 20.46 15.12 -34.62
CA LYS A 120 19.82 14.86 -35.92
C LYS A 120 18.82 15.97 -36.26
#